data_AF-A0A9E1U208-F1
#
_entry.id   AF-A0A9E1U208-F1
#
_cell.length_a   1.000
_cell.length_b   1.000
_cell.length_c   1.000
_cell.angle_alpha   90.00
_cell.angle_beta   90.00
_cell.angle_gamma   90.00
#
_symmetry.space_group_name_H-M   'P 1'
#
loop_
_entity.id
_entity.type
_entity.pdbx_description
1 polymer ?
#
loop_
_entity_poly.entity_id
_entity_poly.type
_entity_poly.pdbx_seq_one_letter_code
_entity_poly.pdbx_strand_id
1 'polypeptide(L)' 'MNPDSTDAKSTEEVPTQAQRFIVGLGASAGGLDSLEKFFKKMPPDNGLAFVVVQRLSPDYKCMMV' A
#
# COMPACT_ATOMS: atom_id res chain seq x y z
N MET A 1 -4.44 -41.45 36.43
CA MET A 1 -3.94 -40.07 36.61
C MET A 1 -2.44 -40.05 36.34
N ASN A 2 -2.06 -39.47 35.21
CA ASN A 2 -0.89 -38.60 35.06
C ASN A 2 -1.38 -37.51 34.09
N PRO A 3 -1.56 -36.26 34.54
CA PRO A 3 -1.75 -35.13 33.65
C PRO A 3 -0.36 -34.65 33.20
N ASP A 4 -0.32 -33.96 32.06
CA ASP A 4 0.84 -33.20 31.58
C ASP A 4 1.90 -33.99 30.78
N SER A 5 1.53 -34.32 29.54
CA SER A 5 2.43 -34.03 28.42
C SER A 5 1.72 -32.98 27.58
N THR A 6 1.85 -31.72 28.01
CA THR A 6 1.54 -30.57 27.17
C THR A 6 2.34 -30.71 25.89
N ASP A 7 1.68 -31.15 24.83
CA ASP A 7 2.16 -31.02 23.45
C ASP A 7 2.39 -29.54 23.22
N ALA A 8 3.65 -29.12 23.39
CA ALA A 8 4.13 -27.81 23.00
C ALA A 8 3.95 -27.72 21.49
N LYS A 9 2.74 -27.30 21.09
CA LYS A 9 2.35 -26.98 19.74
C LYS A 9 3.37 -25.98 19.22
N SER A 10 4.27 -26.47 18.37
CA SER A 10 5.18 -25.65 17.58
C SER A 10 4.38 -24.48 17.06
N THR A 11 4.72 -23.29 17.55
CA THR A 11 4.17 -22.04 17.04
C THR A 11 4.84 -21.85 15.68
N GLU A 12 4.37 -22.59 14.68
CA GLU A 12 4.51 -22.18 13.30
C GLU A 12 3.76 -20.86 13.21
N GLU A 13 4.52 -19.76 13.20
CA GLU A 13 4.02 -18.47 12.79
C GLU A 13 3.50 -18.65 11.37
N VAL A 14 2.20 -18.97 11.25
CA VAL A 14 1.51 -18.97 9.96
C VAL A 14 1.77 -17.57 9.40
N PRO A 15 2.45 -17.43 8.25
CA PRO A 15 2.63 -16.12 7.66
C PRO A 15 1.23 -15.63 7.38
N THR A 16 0.77 -14.69 8.22
CA THR A 16 -0.49 -13.99 8.00
C THR A 16 -0.29 -13.39 6.63
N GLN A 17 -0.98 -13.91 5.61
CA GLN A 17 -0.87 -13.33 4.28
C GLN A 17 -1.39 -11.91 4.42
N ALA A 18 -0.45 -10.97 4.62
CA ALA A 18 -0.76 -9.57 4.82
C ALA A 18 -1.62 -9.18 3.64
N GLN A 19 -2.86 -8.82 3.92
CA GLN A 19 -3.85 -8.59 2.89
C GLN A 19 -3.40 -7.33 2.14
N ARG A 20 -2.75 -7.54 0.99
CA ARG A 20 -2.16 -6.47 0.20
C ARG A 20 -3.27 -5.79 -0.59
N PHE A 21 -3.61 -4.57 -0.20
CA PHE A 21 -4.59 -3.76 -0.90
C PHE A 21 -3.90 -2.96 -2.01
N ILE A 22 -4.51 -2.97 -3.19
CA ILE A 22 -4.09 -2.16 -4.34
C ILE A 22 -5.12 -1.04 -4.53
N VAL A 23 -4.65 0.19 -4.56
CA VAL A 23 -5.47 1.40 -4.73
C VAL A 23 -5.17 2.00 -6.10
N GLY A 24 -6.19 2.06 -6.97
CA GLY A 24 -6.12 2.75 -8.25
C GLY A 24 -6.50 4.22 -8.12
N LEU A 25 -5.64 5.12 -8.59
CA LEU A 25 -5.88 6.57 -8.61
C LEU A 25 -5.85 7.09 -10.05
N GLY A 26 -6.89 7.81 -10.46
CA GLY A 26 -7.00 8.43 -11.78
C GLY A 26 -6.97 9.94 -11.67
N ALA A 27 -6.17 10.59 -12.52
CA ALA A 27 -5.99 12.03 -12.50
C ALA A 27 -5.86 12.63 -13.92
N SER A 28 -6.18 13.92 -14.07
CA SER A 28 -6.29 14.61 -15.36
C SER A 28 -5.79 16.06 -15.22
N ALA A 29 -6.50 17.07 -15.72
CA ALA A 29 -6.10 18.47 -15.54
C ALA A 29 -6.04 18.85 -14.04
N GLY A 30 -4.92 19.45 -13.60
CA GLY A 30 -4.69 19.81 -12.19
C GLY A 30 -4.48 18.63 -11.24
N GLY A 31 -4.31 17.42 -11.78
CA GLY A 31 -4.18 16.19 -11.01
C GLY A 31 -2.88 16.07 -10.22
N LEU A 32 -1.78 16.60 -10.77
CA LEU A 32 -0.44 16.50 -10.15
C LEU A 32 -0.37 17.18 -8.78
N ASP A 33 -0.82 18.43 -8.66
CA ASP A 33 -0.84 19.16 -7.38
C ASP A 33 -1.69 18.46 -6.32
N SER A 34 -2.77 17.79 -6.76
CA SER A 34 -3.66 17.05 -5.88
C SER A 34 -3.01 15.76 -5.39
N LEU A 35 -2.34 15.02 -6.29
CA LEU A 35 -1.58 13.82 -5.97
C LEU A 35 -0.41 14.13 -5.03
N GLU A 36 0.31 15.23 -5.27
CA GLU A 36 1.42 15.67 -4.41
C GLU A 36 0.92 15.95 -2.98
N LYS A 37 -0.18 16.71 -2.83
CA LYS A 37 -0.79 16.99 -1.53
C LYS A 37 -1.30 15.73 -0.83
N PHE A 38 -1.82 14.77 -1.59
CA PHE A 38 -2.27 13.49 -1.06
C PHE A 38 -1.09 12.70 -0.49
N PHE A 39 -0.04 12.45 -1.29
CA PHE A 39 1.10 11.66 -0.85
C PHE A 39 1.93 12.36 0.23
N LYS A 40 2.01 13.70 0.25
CA LYS A 40 2.64 14.45 1.36
C LYS A 40 1.98 14.22 2.73
N LYS A 41 0.70 13.84 2.76
CA LYS A 41 -0.05 13.57 3.99
C LYS A 41 -0.16 12.06 4.29
N MET A 42 0.28 11.21 3.37
CA MET A 42 0.18 9.76 3.50
C MET A 42 1.32 9.25 4.40
N PRO A 43 1.02 8.42 5.43
CA PRO A 43 2.06 7.72 6.17
C PRO A 43 2.88 6.83 5.22
N PRO A 44 4.22 6.77 5.37
CA PRO A 44 5.08 5.98 4.48
C PRO A 44 4.87 4.47 4.65
N ASP A 45 4.45 4.02 5.83
CA ASP A 45 4.14 2.62 6.12
C ASP A 45 2.64 2.44 6.35
N ASN A 46 1.88 2.43 5.25
CA ASN A 46 0.42 2.27 5.27
C ASN A 46 -0.04 0.89 4.80
N GLY A 47 0.87 0.02 4.36
CA GLY A 47 0.56 -1.32 3.86
C GLY A 47 -0.20 -1.37 2.53
N LEU A 48 -0.31 -0.25 1.81
CA LEU A 48 -1.01 -0.14 0.54
C LEU A 48 -0.05 -0.03 -0.65
N ALA A 49 -0.44 -0.58 -1.79
CA ALA A 49 0.20 -0.32 -3.08
C ALA A 49 -0.68 0.61 -3.91
N PHE A 50 -0.10 1.63 -4.52
CA PHE A 50 -0.82 2.61 -5.34
C PHE A 50 -0.49 2.46 -6.83
N VAL A 51 -1.51 2.46 -7.68
CA VAL A 51 -1.39 2.54 -9.14
C VAL A 51 -1.98 3.87 -9.59
N VAL A 52 -1.17 4.77 -10.13
CA VAL A 52 -1.60 6.11 -10.53
C VAL A 52 -1.60 6.24 -12.04
N VAL A 53 -2.76 6.61 -12.61
CA VAL A 53 -2.92 6.92 -14.04
C VAL A 53 -3.23 8.40 -14.18
N GLN A 54 -2.22 9.17 -14.61
CA GLN A 54 -2.32 10.59 -14.85
C GLN A 54 -2.37 10.86 -16.36
N ARG A 55 -3.45 11.49 -16.83
CA ARG A 55 -3.53 11.99 -18.21
C ARG A 55 -2.71 13.28 -18.33
N LEU A 56 -1.62 13.25 -19.07
CA LEU A 56 -0.76 14.42 -19.33
C LEU A 56 -1.01 14.97 -20.73
N SER A 57 -0.86 16.29 -20.89
CA SER A 57 -0.68 16.88 -22.22
C SER A 57 0.67 16.43 -22.77
N PRO A 58 0.82 16.19 -24.10
CA PRO A 58 2.12 15.89 -24.71
C PRO A 58 3.21 16.93 -24.40
N ASP A 59 2.82 18.18 -24.10
CA ASP A 59 3.73 19.28 -23.74
C ASP A 59 4.09 19.33 -22.24
N TYR A 60 3.41 18.54 -21.40
CA TYR A 60 3.66 18.49 -19.96
C TYR A 60 4.53 17.30 -19.60
N LYS A 61 5.78 17.57 -19.21
CA LYS A 61 6.63 16.56 -18.57
C LYS A 61 6.07 16.21 -17.20
N CYS A 62 5.91 14.90 -16.93
CA CYS A 62 5.66 14.43 -15.57
C CYS A 62 6.90 14.71 -14.72
N MET A 63 6.81 15.68 -13.80
CA MET A 63 7.85 15.97 -12.81
C MET A 63 7.35 15.50 -11.44
N MET A 64 7.07 14.20 -11.31
CA MET A 64 6.78 13.59 -10.02
C MET A 64 8.10 12.97 -9.53
N VAL A 65 8.78 13.67 -8.63
CA VAL A 65 10.04 13.27 -7.99
C VAL A 65 9.80 12.67 -6.62
#